data_AF-A0A0Q5HAL8-F1
#
_entry.id   AF-A0A0Q5HAL8-F1
#
_cell.length_a   1.000
_cell.length_b   1.000
_cell.length_c   1.000
_cell.angle_alpha   90.00
_cell.angle_beta   90.00
_cell.angle_gamma   90.00
#
_symmetry.space_group_name_H-M   'P 1'
#
loop_
_entity.id
_entity.type
_entity.pdbx_description
1 polymer ?
#
loop_
_entity_poly.entity_id
_entity_poly.type
_entity_poly.pdbx_seq_one_letter_code
_entity_poly.pdbx_strand_id
1 'polypeptide(L)'
;MAGLSPAKAEFDRPWRDDTRALVIDAYEFNPINWREMTGDKRIAAFINKASDGLAPAWSCRGMSGDDEKLCKNRWWKYSVTQELYMTRREMAKTLGLKWGAYHLGRPGNPREQADHFIDFAKPEADELIALDIEDNDPTQWMSLAEAEEFARQIKIRLDRYPMLYTNGSTAAYIAQNKETYPLLSRLQLWYARYRDDLTGVFPEGHWDKYALWQFSSMHNCSKRACPYRVAGAKEDIDVNVASMNVEDLRKAWPFDGLVAPEPEPLPDAGALIAKVGEEARGAVAAIGQDVAALVKPNGAQAGGETVPGTLAAAYGPATHALIDPLKLLTETALEEKKTAEHPAPILSAVTQGAKTEPAPPADRPVAGPAQAIGTIGQLREEMQAVREILSDEKVEGDTTMTTPAASTAPVKGAELKSRILELMKAAETAVEGVPGDKPVEEKKPEERAELSAPRGGWTILSSFAASERRVATAFRATR
;
A
#
# COMPACT_ATOMS: atom_id res chain seq x y z
N MET A 1 22.15 24.68 -28.63
CA MET A 1 22.14 23.31 -29.17
C MET A 1 22.17 22.38 -27.97
N ALA A 2 21.06 21.69 -27.68
CA ALA A 2 21.04 20.69 -26.62
C ALA A 2 21.80 19.46 -27.14
N GLY A 3 22.98 19.19 -26.58
CA GLY A 3 23.75 18.00 -26.91
C GLY A 3 23.01 16.78 -26.38
N LEU A 4 22.57 15.90 -27.28
CA LEU A 4 22.18 14.54 -26.92
C LEU A 4 23.42 13.84 -26.38
N SER A 5 23.52 13.72 -25.06
CA SER A 5 24.49 12.82 -24.45
C SER A 5 24.23 11.40 -24.97
N PRO A 6 25.23 10.67 -25.44
CA PRO A 6 25.04 9.30 -25.90
C PRO A 6 24.51 8.45 -24.74
N ALA A 7 23.57 7.53 -24.99
CA ALA A 7 22.94 6.66 -24.00
C ALA A 7 23.95 5.95 -23.05
N LYS A 8 25.17 5.72 -23.52
CA LYS A 8 26.29 5.16 -22.74
C LYS A 8 26.72 6.02 -21.53
N ALA A 9 26.54 7.34 -21.59
CA ALA A 9 26.87 8.25 -20.50
C ALA A 9 25.77 8.36 -19.44
N GLU A 10 24.53 7.94 -19.76
CA GLU A 10 23.41 8.00 -18.82
C GLU A 10 23.43 6.87 -17.79
N PHE A 11 24.09 5.75 -18.12
CA PHE A 11 24.08 4.52 -17.32
C PHE A 11 25.39 4.21 -16.59
N ASP A 12 26.55 4.81 -16.94
CA ASP A 12 27.81 4.63 -16.21
C ASP A 12 27.90 5.57 -15.00
N ARG A 13 27.69 5.01 -13.80
CA ARG A 13 27.81 5.66 -12.49
C ARG A 13 27.20 7.07 -12.44
N PRO A 14 25.93 7.26 -12.83
CA PRO A 14 25.29 8.57 -12.91
C PRO A 14 25.22 9.30 -11.57
N TRP A 15 25.31 8.60 -10.43
CA TRP A 15 25.42 9.24 -9.11
C TRP A 15 26.70 10.06 -8.91
N ARG A 16 27.73 9.90 -9.77
CA ARG A 16 28.94 10.74 -9.76
C ARG A 16 28.73 12.11 -10.40
N ASP A 17 27.68 12.27 -11.20
CA ASP A 17 27.28 13.55 -11.77
C ASP A 17 26.56 14.37 -10.69
N ASP A 18 27.16 15.50 -10.30
CA ASP A 18 26.67 16.38 -9.24
C ASP A 18 25.37 17.09 -9.61
N THR A 19 24.99 17.09 -10.89
CA THR A 19 23.70 17.63 -11.34
C THR A 19 22.55 16.67 -11.13
N ARG A 20 22.81 15.37 -10.94
CA ARG A 20 21.78 14.34 -10.76
C ARG A 20 21.17 14.41 -9.35
N ALA A 21 19.84 14.35 -9.31
CA ALA A 21 19.12 14.28 -8.05
C ALA A 21 19.29 12.90 -7.40
N LEU A 22 19.33 12.91 -6.07
CA LEU A 22 19.35 11.74 -5.22
C LEU A 22 18.03 11.63 -4.45
N VAL A 23 17.62 10.39 -4.21
CA VAL A 23 16.44 10.05 -3.41
C VAL A 23 16.86 9.01 -2.38
N ILE A 24 16.50 9.24 -1.13
CA ILE A 24 16.75 8.28 -0.05
C ILE A 24 15.50 7.45 0.15
N ASP A 25 15.68 6.14 0.32
CA ASP A 25 14.61 5.29 0.81
C ASP A 25 15.01 4.58 2.10
N ALA A 26 14.01 4.34 2.96
CA ALA A 26 14.23 3.84 4.31
C ALA A 26 13.06 3.01 4.82
N TYR A 27 13.35 2.13 5.77
CA TYR A 27 12.37 1.45 6.61
C TYR A 27 12.28 2.11 8.00
N GLU A 28 11.29 1.72 8.80
CA GLU A 28 10.93 2.40 10.05
C GLU A 28 12.07 2.50 11.09
N PHE A 29 13.11 1.66 11.02
CA PHE A 29 14.19 1.65 12.02
C PHE A 29 15.52 2.23 11.52
N ASN A 30 15.61 2.77 10.30
CA ASN A 30 16.81 3.51 9.90
C ASN A 30 16.95 4.81 10.72
N PRO A 31 18.04 5.00 11.50
CA PRO A 31 18.31 6.27 12.15
C PRO A 31 18.77 7.31 11.14
N ILE A 32 18.14 8.49 11.18
CA ILE A 32 18.43 9.56 10.22
C ILE A 32 18.63 10.88 10.98
N ASN A 33 19.82 11.45 10.86
CA ASN A 33 20.03 12.86 11.15
C ASN A 33 19.62 13.68 9.92
N TRP A 34 18.39 14.17 9.96
CA TRP A 34 17.76 14.92 8.86
C TRP A 34 18.52 16.20 8.49
N ARG A 35 19.17 16.85 9.46
CA ARG A 35 19.96 18.07 9.22
C ARG A 35 21.18 17.78 8.36
N GLU A 36 21.92 16.75 8.72
CA GLU A 36 23.12 16.33 8.01
C GLU A 36 22.77 15.77 6.63
N MET A 37 21.73 14.93 6.54
CA MET A 37 21.27 14.33 5.28
C MET A 37 20.88 15.41 4.27
N THR A 38 20.07 16.40 4.70
CA THR A 38 19.64 17.50 3.82
C THR A 38 20.71 18.57 3.57
N GLY A 39 21.91 18.37 4.13
CA GLY A 39 23.10 19.13 3.79
C GLY A 39 23.52 18.94 2.33
N ASP A 40 23.33 17.74 1.76
CA ASP A 40 23.48 17.52 0.32
C ASP A 40 22.20 17.94 -0.42
N LYS A 41 22.30 19.02 -1.19
CA LYS A 41 21.17 19.59 -1.95
C LYS A 41 20.75 18.76 -3.16
N ARG A 42 21.51 17.72 -3.51
CA ARG A 42 21.09 16.71 -4.48
C ARG A 42 20.01 15.81 -3.93
N ILE A 43 19.98 15.58 -2.61
CA ILE A 43 18.93 14.80 -1.95
C ILE A 43 17.66 15.64 -1.95
N ALA A 44 16.72 15.27 -2.81
CA ALA A 44 15.53 16.07 -3.10
C ALA A 44 14.22 15.35 -2.75
N ALA A 45 14.27 14.05 -2.50
CA ALA A 45 13.11 13.27 -2.10
C ALA A 45 13.48 12.19 -1.07
N PHE A 46 12.47 11.74 -0.34
CA PHE A 46 12.54 10.68 0.65
C PHE A 46 11.36 9.73 0.48
N ILE A 47 11.61 8.42 0.38
CA ILE A 47 10.58 7.38 0.27
C ILE A 47 10.65 6.48 1.50
N ASN A 48 9.56 6.37 2.26
CA ASN A 48 9.53 5.54 3.48
C ASN A 48 8.67 4.30 3.28
N LYS A 49 9.08 3.16 3.84
CA LYS A 49 8.20 1.99 3.96
C LYS A 49 6.93 2.38 4.70
N ALA A 50 5.78 2.12 4.11
CA ALA A 50 4.50 2.34 4.76
C ALA A 50 3.94 1.03 5.32
N SER A 51 3.82 0.00 4.48
CA SER A 51 3.15 -1.24 4.87
C SER A 51 3.80 -2.47 4.26
N ASP A 52 3.48 -3.63 4.82
CA ASP A 52 4.01 -4.94 4.44
C ASP A 52 2.86 -5.94 4.51
N GLY A 53 2.48 -6.51 3.37
CA GLY A 53 1.40 -7.49 3.32
C GLY A 53 0.05 -6.99 3.85
N LEU A 54 -0.73 -7.91 4.42
CA LEU A 54 -2.03 -7.59 5.01
C LEU A 54 -1.89 -6.92 6.37
N ALA A 55 -2.83 -6.03 6.70
CA ALA A 55 -2.92 -5.43 8.03
C ALA A 55 -3.06 -6.51 9.11
N PRO A 56 -2.48 -6.33 10.31
CA PRO A 56 -2.76 -7.22 11.42
C PRO A 56 -4.24 -7.12 11.82
N ALA A 57 -4.75 -8.17 12.46
CA ALA A 57 -6.11 -8.19 12.97
C ALA A 57 -6.33 -7.01 13.95
N TRP A 58 -7.34 -6.18 13.65
CA TRP A 58 -7.73 -5.05 14.49
C TRP A 58 -8.42 -5.45 15.80
N SER A 59 -8.88 -6.70 15.88
CA SER A 59 -9.59 -7.26 17.01
C SER A 59 -9.01 -8.61 17.39
N CYS A 60 -8.74 -8.78 18.68
CA CYS A 60 -8.30 -10.04 19.27
C CYS A 60 -9.47 -10.84 19.86
N ARG A 61 -10.71 -10.48 19.53
CA ARG A 61 -11.91 -11.12 20.07
C ARG A 61 -11.93 -12.62 19.71
N GLY A 62 -12.16 -13.46 20.72
CA GLY A 62 -12.19 -14.91 20.56
C GLY A 62 -10.83 -15.59 20.68
N MET A 63 -9.75 -14.83 20.87
CA MET A 63 -8.42 -15.34 21.22
C MET A 63 -8.25 -15.35 22.74
N SER A 64 -7.34 -16.18 23.25
CA SER A 64 -6.98 -16.20 24.67
C SER A 64 -5.51 -16.57 24.85
N GLY A 65 -4.95 -16.34 26.03
CA GLY A 65 -3.58 -16.72 26.34
C GLY A 65 -2.56 -15.97 25.47
N ASP A 66 -1.62 -16.71 24.88
CA ASP A 66 -0.52 -16.12 24.13
C ASP A 66 -0.95 -15.60 22.74
N ASP A 67 -1.99 -16.16 22.14
CA ASP A 67 -2.54 -15.67 20.86
C ASP A 67 -3.14 -14.26 21.00
N GLU A 68 -3.86 -14.02 22.10
CA GLU A 68 -4.40 -12.69 22.40
C GLU A 68 -3.28 -11.67 22.63
N LYS A 69 -2.22 -12.06 23.36
CA LYS A 69 -1.04 -11.20 23.57
C LYS A 69 -0.33 -10.89 22.26
N LEU A 70 -0.15 -11.90 21.40
CA LEU A 70 0.49 -11.74 20.10
C LEU A 70 -0.32 -10.81 19.21
N CYS A 71 -1.64 -10.98 19.16
CA CYS A 71 -2.54 -10.09 18.42
C CYS A 71 -2.42 -8.64 18.91
N LYS A 72 -2.52 -8.40 20.23
CA LYS A 72 -2.37 -7.06 20.82
C LYS A 72 -1.01 -6.45 20.52
N ASN A 73 0.06 -7.23 20.60
CA ASN A 73 1.42 -6.76 20.33
C ASN A 73 1.60 -6.38 18.85
N ARG A 74 1.08 -7.20 17.92
CA ARG A 74 1.10 -6.88 16.48
C ARG A 74 0.36 -5.59 16.18
N TRP A 75 -0.84 -5.41 16.73
CA TRP A 75 -1.62 -4.19 16.56
C TRP A 75 -0.92 -2.95 17.15
N TRP A 76 -0.33 -3.10 18.33
CA TRP A 76 0.44 -2.03 18.97
C TRP A 76 1.64 -1.61 18.11
N LYS A 77 2.45 -2.58 17.65
CA LYS A 77 3.59 -2.31 16.75
C LYS A 77 3.13 -1.61 15.48
N TYR A 78 2.07 -2.10 14.86
CA TYR A 78 1.49 -1.50 13.66
C TYR A 78 1.10 -0.03 13.86
N SER A 79 0.42 0.26 14.97
CA SER A 79 0.00 1.63 15.30
C SER A 79 1.21 2.54 15.53
N VAL A 80 2.26 2.05 16.22
CA VAL A 80 3.50 2.81 16.43
C VAL A 80 4.22 3.07 15.10
N THR A 81 4.34 2.07 14.24
CA THR A 81 4.96 2.23 12.91
C THR A 81 4.21 3.28 12.07
N GLN A 82 2.88 3.34 12.15
CA GLN A 82 2.10 4.36 11.46
C GLN A 82 2.40 5.78 11.97
N GLU A 83 2.50 5.97 13.28
CA GLU A 83 2.86 7.28 13.86
C GLU A 83 4.29 7.72 13.49
N LEU A 84 5.24 6.78 13.48
CA LEU A 84 6.61 7.02 13.01
C LEU A 84 6.65 7.44 11.55
N TYR A 85 5.89 6.74 10.69
CA TYR A 85 5.74 7.08 9.28
C TYR A 85 5.20 8.50 9.09
N MET A 86 4.13 8.87 9.81
CA MET A 86 3.52 10.20 9.71
C MET A 86 4.47 11.30 10.24
N THR A 87 5.24 11.01 11.27
CA THR A 87 6.24 11.94 11.81
C THR A 87 7.34 12.22 10.79
N ARG A 88 7.90 11.17 10.17
CA ARG A 88 8.93 11.33 9.13
C ARG A 88 8.41 12.06 7.90
N ARG A 89 7.17 11.81 7.51
CA ARG A 89 6.49 12.52 6.43
C ARG A 89 6.49 14.03 6.67
N GLU A 90 6.06 14.45 7.85
CA GLU A 90 6.03 15.87 8.22
C GLU A 90 7.44 16.47 8.26
N MET A 91 8.42 15.76 8.81
CA MET A 91 9.82 16.20 8.87
C MET A 91 10.41 16.39 7.47
N ALA A 92 10.23 15.41 6.58
CA ALA A 92 10.72 15.47 5.20
C ALA A 92 10.10 16.64 4.44
N LYS A 93 8.77 16.81 4.52
CA LYS A 93 8.04 17.91 3.85
C LYS A 93 8.47 19.28 4.40
N THR A 94 8.65 19.40 5.71
CA THR A 94 9.14 20.63 6.36
C THR A 94 10.54 21.02 5.87
N LEU A 95 11.41 20.05 5.63
CA LEU A 95 12.75 20.25 5.07
C LEU A 95 12.75 20.44 3.55
N GLY A 96 11.57 20.51 2.92
CA GLY A 96 11.40 20.78 1.50
C GLY A 96 11.72 19.58 0.59
N LEU A 97 11.78 18.36 1.14
CA LEU A 97 11.90 17.13 0.38
C LEU A 97 10.54 16.72 -0.19
N LYS A 98 10.56 16.09 -1.37
CA LYS A 98 9.40 15.34 -1.86
C LYS A 98 9.22 14.06 -1.05
N TRP A 99 7.97 13.71 -0.74
CA TRP A 99 7.65 12.52 0.06
C TRP A 99 7.10 11.40 -0.80
N GLY A 100 7.51 10.17 -0.48
CA GLY A 100 7.01 8.95 -1.07
C GLY A 100 6.79 7.85 -0.04
N ALA A 101 5.98 6.88 -0.43
CA ALA A 101 5.62 5.72 0.37
C ALA A 101 5.73 4.45 -0.48
N TYR A 102 6.13 3.33 0.10
CA TYR A 102 6.04 2.04 -0.58
C TYR A 102 5.37 0.97 0.26
N HIS A 103 4.79 -0.01 -0.44
CA HIS A 103 4.20 -1.21 0.10
C HIS A 103 4.98 -2.44 -0.34
N LEU A 104 5.44 -3.24 0.63
CA LEU A 104 6.09 -4.51 0.33
C LEU A 104 5.05 -5.60 0.05
N GLY A 105 4.97 -6.04 -1.21
CA GLY A 105 3.97 -6.99 -1.68
C GLY A 105 4.23 -8.41 -1.17
N ARG A 106 3.28 -8.97 -0.44
CA ARG A 106 3.34 -10.34 0.10
C ARG A 106 2.28 -11.26 -0.52
N PRO A 107 2.40 -12.59 -0.36
CA PRO A 107 1.32 -13.50 -0.70
C PRO A 107 0.04 -13.14 0.07
N GLY A 108 -1.09 -13.10 -0.63
CA GLY A 108 -2.38 -12.71 -0.07
C GLY A 108 -3.21 -11.87 -1.05
N ASN A 109 -4.42 -11.50 -0.65
CA ASN A 109 -5.32 -10.75 -1.53
C ASN A 109 -4.70 -9.40 -1.95
N PRO A 110 -4.45 -9.15 -3.25
CA PRO A 110 -3.78 -7.93 -3.70
C PRO A 110 -4.63 -6.67 -3.51
N ARG A 111 -5.96 -6.78 -3.60
CA ARG A 111 -6.86 -5.62 -3.43
C ARG A 111 -6.89 -5.18 -1.98
N GLU A 112 -6.95 -6.14 -1.05
CA GLU A 112 -6.88 -5.86 0.39
C GLU A 112 -5.53 -5.27 0.79
N GLN A 113 -4.42 -5.74 0.18
CA GLN A 113 -3.10 -5.15 0.39
C GLN A 113 -3.03 -3.71 -0.14
N ALA A 114 -3.61 -3.42 -1.31
CA ALA A 114 -3.69 -2.07 -1.85
C ALA A 114 -4.52 -1.13 -0.97
N ASP A 115 -5.68 -1.59 -0.52
CA ASP A 115 -6.55 -0.85 0.39
C ASP A 115 -5.85 -0.60 1.73
N HIS A 116 -5.19 -1.63 2.29
CA HIS A 116 -4.36 -1.50 3.48
C HIS A 116 -3.26 -0.45 3.30
N PHE A 117 -2.52 -0.49 2.19
CA PHE A 117 -1.46 0.48 1.92
C PHE A 117 -2.00 1.91 1.90
N ILE A 118 -3.12 2.15 1.21
CA ILE A 118 -3.74 3.47 1.12
C ILE A 118 -4.21 3.93 2.51
N ASP A 119 -4.86 3.06 3.28
CA ASP A 119 -5.40 3.40 4.59
C ASP A 119 -4.28 3.63 5.63
N PHE A 120 -3.15 2.94 5.48
CA PHE A 120 -1.95 3.15 6.28
C PHE A 120 -1.28 4.49 5.95
N ALA A 121 -0.92 4.69 4.66
CA ALA A 121 -0.10 5.79 4.21
C ALA A 121 -0.87 7.12 4.08
N LYS A 122 -2.18 7.04 3.79
CA LYS A 122 -3.07 8.19 3.53
C LYS A 122 -2.42 9.21 2.58
N PRO A 123 -1.98 8.77 1.39
CA PRO A 123 -1.10 9.57 0.55
C PRO A 123 -1.83 10.80 0.01
N GLU A 124 -1.14 11.95 0.01
CA GLU A 124 -1.60 13.15 -0.68
C GLU A 124 -1.34 13.07 -2.19
N ALA A 125 -2.01 13.92 -2.96
CA ALA A 125 -1.91 13.94 -4.43
C ALA A 125 -0.49 14.23 -4.93
N ASP A 126 0.35 14.91 -4.14
CA ASP A 126 1.74 15.22 -4.48
C ASP A 126 2.75 14.19 -3.95
N GLU A 127 2.29 13.05 -3.44
CA GLU A 127 3.13 12.04 -2.81
C GLU A 127 3.26 10.79 -3.68
N LEU A 128 4.48 10.28 -3.79
CA LEU A 128 4.77 9.06 -4.52
C LEU A 128 4.22 7.86 -3.75
N ILE A 129 3.64 6.93 -4.49
CA ILE A 129 3.25 5.62 -3.96
C ILE A 129 3.90 4.54 -4.83
N ALA A 130 4.50 3.54 -4.20
CA ALA A 130 5.16 2.45 -4.90
C ALA A 130 4.70 1.08 -4.42
N LEU A 131 4.64 0.14 -5.34
CA LEU A 131 4.59 -1.29 -5.06
C LEU A 131 6.01 -1.85 -5.14
N ASP A 132 6.44 -2.50 -4.07
CA ASP A 132 7.73 -3.17 -3.96
C ASP A 132 7.54 -4.69 -4.11
N ILE A 133 8.19 -5.26 -5.13
CA ILE A 133 8.25 -6.70 -5.41
C ILE A 133 9.71 -7.14 -5.51
N GLU A 134 10.16 -7.90 -4.52
CA GLU A 134 11.56 -8.29 -4.37
C GLU A 134 11.97 -9.52 -5.18
N ASP A 135 11.06 -10.44 -5.55
CA ASP A 135 11.33 -11.60 -6.41
C ASP A 135 10.03 -12.10 -7.08
N ASN A 136 10.15 -13.06 -7.99
CA ASN A 136 9.06 -13.74 -8.69
C ASN A 136 8.53 -14.98 -7.95
N ASP A 137 9.10 -15.39 -6.80
CA ASP A 137 8.59 -16.52 -6.01
C ASP A 137 7.24 -16.17 -5.34
N PRO A 138 6.10 -16.72 -5.83
CA PRO A 138 4.77 -16.38 -5.33
C PRO A 138 4.49 -16.94 -3.93
N THR A 139 5.38 -17.80 -3.39
CA THR A 139 5.26 -18.30 -2.02
C THR A 139 5.81 -17.32 -0.99
N GLN A 140 6.62 -16.35 -1.43
CA GLN A 140 7.30 -15.37 -0.58
C GLN A 140 6.85 -13.92 -0.86
N TRP A 141 6.43 -13.67 -2.10
CA TRP A 141 6.09 -12.35 -2.62
C TRP A 141 4.74 -12.36 -3.31
N MET A 142 4.14 -11.19 -3.47
CA MET A 142 2.97 -11.02 -4.32
C MET A 142 3.31 -11.47 -5.75
N SER A 143 2.48 -12.34 -6.35
CA SER A 143 2.74 -12.75 -7.73
C SER A 143 2.57 -11.57 -8.69
N LEU A 144 3.25 -11.59 -9.84
CA LEU A 144 3.15 -10.52 -10.83
C LEU A 144 1.73 -10.32 -11.38
N ALA A 145 0.92 -11.38 -11.45
CA ALA A 145 -0.48 -11.29 -11.84
C ALA A 145 -1.34 -10.61 -10.75
N GLU A 146 -1.03 -10.85 -9.47
CA GLU A 146 -1.68 -10.16 -8.35
C GLU A 146 -1.23 -8.71 -8.24
N ALA A 147 0.02 -8.41 -8.57
CA ALA A 147 0.57 -7.06 -8.60
C ALA A 147 -0.09 -6.16 -9.66
N GLU A 148 -0.48 -6.72 -10.82
CA GLU A 148 -1.37 -6.04 -11.78
C GLU A 148 -2.68 -5.61 -11.11
N GLU A 149 -3.29 -6.49 -10.32
CA GLU A 149 -4.55 -6.21 -9.63
C GLU A 149 -4.38 -5.19 -8.50
N PHE A 150 -3.26 -5.26 -7.76
CA PHE A 150 -2.88 -4.25 -6.79
C PHE A 150 -2.80 -2.87 -7.45
N ALA A 151 -2.08 -2.75 -8.57
CA ALA A 151 -1.92 -1.48 -9.28
C ALA A 151 -3.25 -0.93 -9.81
N ARG A 152 -4.15 -1.80 -10.29
CA ARG A 152 -5.52 -1.41 -10.68
C ARG A 152 -6.34 -0.95 -9.49
N GLN A 153 -6.26 -1.62 -8.34
CA GLN A 153 -6.97 -1.20 -7.13
C GLN A 153 -6.49 0.18 -6.65
N ILE A 154 -5.18 0.45 -6.72
CA ILE A 154 -4.63 1.79 -6.45
C ILE A 154 -5.23 2.83 -7.41
N LYS A 155 -5.26 2.54 -8.72
CA LYS A 155 -5.87 3.42 -9.73
C LYS A 155 -7.35 3.69 -9.46
N ILE A 156 -8.11 2.67 -9.06
CA ILE A 156 -9.53 2.82 -8.68
C ILE A 156 -9.68 3.75 -7.47
N ARG A 157 -8.82 3.60 -6.46
CA ARG A 157 -8.94 4.33 -5.19
C ARG A 157 -8.42 5.77 -5.27
N LEU A 158 -7.38 6.03 -6.08
CA LEU A 158 -6.63 7.28 -6.08
C LEU A 158 -6.58 8.00 -7.43
N ASP A 159 -7.13 7.41 -8.49
CA ASP A 159 -7.06 7.91 -9.87
C ASP A 159 -5.62 8.09 -10.42
N ARG A 160 -4.66 7.35 -9.87
CA ARG A 160 -3.26 7.31 -10.31
C ARG A 160 -2.62 5.95 -10.16
N TYR A 161 -1.54 5.69 -10.89
CA TYR A 161 -0.80 4.44 -10.76
C TYR A 161 0.33 4.53 -9.73
N PRO A 162 0.68 3.40 -9.09
CA PRO A 162 1.90 3.33 -8.32
C PRO A 162 3.13 3.22 -9.22
N MET A 163 4.27 3.66 -8.70
CA MET A 163 5.58 3.28 -9.22
C MET A 163 5.86 1.80 -8.89
N LEU A 164 6.61 1.11 -9.75
CA LEU A 164 7.05 -0.27 -9.51
C LEU A 164 8.50 -0.28 -9.05
N TYR A 165 8.74 -0.72 -7.80
CA TYR A 165 10.07 -1.11 -7.35
C TYR A 165 10.30 -2.61 -7.58
N THR A 166 11.45 -2.95 -8.14
CA THR A 166 11.83 -4.34 -8.38
C THR A 166 13.33 -4.50 -8.57
N ASN A 167 13.85 -5.67 -8.20
CA ASN A 167 15.19 -6.11 -8.57
C ASN A 167 15.32 -6.34 -10.09
N GLY A 168 16.56 -6.48 -10.57
CA GLY A 168 16.79 -6.63 -12.01
C GLY A 168 16.46 -7.98 -12.64
N SER A 169 16.31 -9.07 -11.90
CA SER A 169 15.77 -10.33 -12.47
C SER A 169 14.27 -10.24 -12.70
N THR A 170 13.53 -9.70 -11.73
CA THR A 170 12.08 -9.51 -11.82
C THR A 170 11.74 -8.47 -12.89
N ALA A 171 12.47 -7.34 -12.95
CA ALA A 171 12.28 -6.35 -14.01
C ALA A 171 12.53 -6.93 -15.41
N ALA A 172 13.61 -7.70 -15.59
CA ALA A 172 13.89 -8.36 -16.86
C ALA A 172 12.81 -9.38 -17.24
N TYR A 173 12.27 -10.11 -16.27
CA TYR A 173 11.17 -11.05 -16.49
C TYR A 173 9.89 -10.32 -16.92
N ILE A 174 9.51 -9.23 -16.24
CA ILE A 174 8.35 -8.41 -16.63
C ILE A 174 8.52 -7.86 -18.04
N ALA A 175 9.69 -7.31 -18.37
CA ALA A 175 9.98 -6.76 -19.70
C ALA A 175 9.87 -7.80 -20.82
N GLN A 176 10.42 -9.01 -20.60
CA GLN A 176 10.35 -10.12 -21.55
C GLN A 176 8.92 -10.67 -21.70
N ASN A 177 8.09 -10.55 -20.66
CA ASN A 177 6.71 -11.04 -20.62
C ASN A 177 5.69 -9.89 -20.62
N LYS A 178 6.02 -8.76 -21.28
CA LYS A 178 5.20 -7.54 -21.26
C LYS A 178 3.77 -7.70 -21.77
N GLU A 179 3.52 -8.70 -22.62
CA GLU A 179 2.17 -9.02 -23.09
C GLU A 179 1.36 -9.78 -22.02
N THR A 180 2.03 -10.55 -21.17
CA THR A 180 1.43 -11.21 -19.99
C THR A 180 1.19 -10.23 -18.86
N TYR A 181 2.07 -9.24 -18.70
CA TYR A 181 2.01 -8.20 -17.66
C TYR A 181 1.87 -6.80 -18.29
N PRO A 182 0.73 -6.52 -18.92
CA PRO A 182 0.57 -5.32 -19.72
C PRO A 182 0.56 -4.05 -18.87
N LEU A 183 0.10 -4.05 -17.62
CA LEU A 183 0.16 -2.86 -16.77
C LEU A 183 1.53 -2.71 -16.12
N LEU A 184 2.06 -3.75 -15.49
CA LEU A 184 3.33 -3.69 -14.75
C LEU A 184 4.48 -3.26 -15.65
N SER A 185 4.53 -3.78 -16.88
CA SER A 185 5.55 -3.40 -17.85
C SER A 185 5.49 -1.92 -18.27
N ARG A 186 4.43 -1.19 -17.89
CA ARG A 186 4.20 0.22 -18.21
C ARG A 186 4.23 1.13 -16.98
N LEU A 187 4.36 0.60 -15.76
CA LEU A 187 4.52 1.43 -14.57
C LEU A 187 5.87 2.16 -14.62
N GLN A 188 5.96 3.32 -13.96
CA GLN A 188 7.24 4.00 -13.74
C GLN A 188 8.18 3.06 -12.98
N LEU A 189 9.43 2.91 -13.46
CA LEU A 189 10.37 1.93 -12.90
C LEU A 189 11.30 2.56 -11.86
N TRP A 190 11.24 2.02 -10.65
CA TRP A 190 12.26 2.15 -9.61
C TRP A 190 13.10 0.87 -9.58
N TYR A 191 14.30 0.95 -10.14
CA TYR A 191 15.11 -0.21 -10.48
C TYR A 191 16.18 -0.48 -9.43
N ALA A 192 16.14 -1.63 -8.76
CA ALA A 192 17.19 -2.04 -7.84
C ALA A 192 18.31 -2.81 -8.56
N ARG A 193 19.49 -2.20 -8.65
CA ARG A 193 20.65 -2.80 -9.33
C ARG A 193 21.98 -2.27 -8.80
N TYR A 194 22.67 -3.07 -8.01
CA TYR A 194 23.93 -2.70 -7.37
C TYR A 194 25.15 -2.90 -8.30
N ARG A 195 25.24 -2.13 -9.39
CA ARG A 195 26.32 -2.20 -10.38
C ARG A 195 26.74 -0.80 -10.83
N ASP A 196 27.95 -0.67 -11.36
CA ASP A 196 28.46 0.63 -11.85
C ASP A 196 27.79 1.08 -13.15
N ASP A 197 27.45 0.17 -14.06
CA ASP A 197 26.94 0.49 -15.40
C ASP A 197 25.73 -0.41 -15.75
N LEU A 198 24.66 0.19 -16.31
CA LEU A 198 23.48 -0.51 -16.81
C LEU A 198 23.49 -0.75 -18.33
N THR A 199 24.50 -0.28 -19.04
CA THR A 199 24.63 -0.46 -20.49
C THR A 199 24.52 -1.93 -20.88
N GLY A 200 23.54 -2.27 -21.73
CA GLY A 200 23.30 -3.63 -22.22
C GLY A 200 22.69 -4.59 -21.20
N VAL A 201 22.37 -4.14 -19.99
CA VAL A 201 21.74 -4.97 -18.94
C VAL A 201 20.47 -4.34 -18.35
N PHE A 202 20.08 -3.16 -18.82
CA PHE A 202 18.81 -2.54 -18.49
C PHE A 202 17.66 -3.36 -19.11
N PRO A 203 16.55 -3.62 -18.39
CA PRO A 203 15.44 -4.44 -18.87
C PRO A 203 14.60 -3.66 -19.89
N GLU A 204 15.10 -3.57 -21.12
CA GLU A 204 14.39 -2.92 -22.22
C GLU A 204 13.08 -3.67 -22.54
N GLY A 205 12.04 -2.91 -22.87
CA GLY A 205 10.68 -3.41 -23.07
C GLY A 205 9.74 -2.25 -23.45
N HIS A 206 8.93 -1.78 -22.51
CA HIS A 206 8.36 -0.42 -22.59
C HIS A 206 9.18 0.61 -21.78
N TRP A 207 10.18 0.14 -21.03
CA TRP A 207 11.09 1.03 -20.32
C TRP A 207 12.26 1.42 -21.21
N ASP A 208 12.32 2.69 -21.58
CA ASP A 208 13.49 3.29 -22.25
C ASP A 208 14.56 3.73 -21.24
N LYS A 209 14.15 4.03 -20.01
CA LYS A 209 15.01 4.47 -18.90
C LYS A 209 14.35 4.18 -17.55
N TYR A 210 15.12 4.26 -16.47
CA TYR A 210 14.60 4.24 -15.11
C TYR A 210 14.04 5.61 -14.70
N ALA A 211 13.03 5.62 -13.82
CA ALA A 211 12.63 6.82 -13.10
C ALA A 211 13.60 7.04 -11.92
N LEU A 212 13.80 6.00 -11.12
CA LEU A 212 14.77 5.93 -10.02
C LEU A 212 15.62 4.67 -10.16
N TRP A 213 16.89 4.76 -9.81
CA TRP A 213 17.80 3.62 -9.74
C TRP A 213 18.40 3.52 -8.33
N GLN A 214 18.04 2.48 -7.59
CA GLN A 214 18.68 2.13 -6.33
C GLN A 214 20.05 1.49 -6.61
N PHE A 215 21.10 2.29 -6.44
CA PHE A 215 22.46 1.92 -6.79
C PHE A 215 23.31 1.59 -5.56
N SER A 216 22.90 2.03 -4.37
CA SER A 216 23.58 1.79 -3.10
C SER A 216 22.61 1.24 -2.06
N SER A 217 23.05 0.23 -1.33
CA SER A 217 22.35 -0.37 -0.19
C SER A 217 23.34 -1.04 0.76
N MET A 218 22.84 -1.73 1.80
CA MET A 218 23.67 -2.61 2.64
C MET A 218 24.45 -3.69 1.87
N HIS A 219 24.05 -4.01 0.63
CA HIS A 219 24.71 -5.05 -0.17
C HIS A 219 26.04 -4.62 -0.75
N ASN A 220 26.23 -3.33 -1.02
CA ASN A 220 27.44 -2.78 -1.64
C ASN A 220 28.02 -1.56 -0.88
N CYS A 221 27.41 -1.15 0.22
CA CYS A 221 27.93 -0.15 1.13
C CYS A 221 28.44 -0.79 2.44
N SER A 222 29.66 -0.44 2.80
CA SER A 222 30.37 -0.90 3.99
C SER A 222 31.26 0.21 4.51
N LYS A 223 31.95 0.00 5.64
CA LYS A 223 32.97 0.95 6.14
C LYS A 223 34.13 1.18 5.16
N ARG A 224 34.45 0.21 4.31
CA ARG A 224 35.61 0.28 3.39
C ARG A 224 35.25 0.85 2.02
N ALA A 225 34.14 0.40 1.46
CA ALA A 225 33.68 0.79 0.14
C ALA A 225 32.19 1.07 0.19
N CYS A 226 31.76 2.15 -0.44
CA CYS A 226 30.37 2.54 -0.56
C CYS A 226 30.23 3.44 -1.80
N PRO A 227 29.27 3.18 -2.71
CA PRO A 227 29.07 4.01 -3.90
C PRO A 227 28.80 5.47 -3.55
N TYR A 228 28.03 5.70 -2.49
CA TYR A 228 27.69 7.01 -1.97
C TYR A 228 27.37 6.94 -0.48
N ARG A 229 27.96 7.82 0.34
CA ARG A 229 27.68 7.91 1.78
C ARG A 229 26.81 9.11 2.08
N VAL A 230 25.62 8.85 2.59
CA VAL A 230 24.68 9.88 3.04
C VAL A 230 25.14 10.38 4.41
N ALA A 231 25.42 11.69 4.52
CA ALA A 231 25.69 12.30 5.82
C ALA A 231 24.47 12.13 6.73
N GLY A 232 24.69 11.84 8.02
CA GLY A 232 23.59 11.62 8.96
C GLY A 232 22.87 10.27 8.87
N ALA A 233 23.32 9.33 8.02
CA ALA A 233 22.74 7.99 7.95
C ALA A 233 23.83 6.89 8.01
N LYS A 234 23.41 5.67 8.34
CA LYS A 234 24.28 4.49 8.44
C LYS A 234 24.52 3.85 7.06
N GLU A 235 25.44 2.90 6.98
CA GLU A 235 25.78 2.21 5.72
C GLU A 235 24.68 1.28 5.19
N ASP A 236 23.59 1.09 5.92
CA ASP A 236 22.41 0.31 5.51
C ASP A 236 21.28 1.18 4.94
N ILE A 237 21.50 2.48 4.74
CA ILE A 237 20.54 3.35 4.05
C ILE A 237 20.60 3.11 2.54
N ASP A 238 19.43 3.08 1.92
CA ASP A 238 19.32 2.88 0.49
C ASP A 238 19.32 4.22 -0.25
N VAL A 239 20.11 4.28 -1.33
CA VAL A 239 20.35 5.51 -2.09
C VAL A 239 20.02 5.29 -3.55
N ASN A 240 19.22 6.21 -4.06
CA ASN A 240 18.72 6.20 -5.42
C ASN A 240 19.21 7.42 -6.18
N VAL A 241 19.45 7.24 -7.47
CA VAL A 241 19.71 8.33 -8.41
C VAL A 241 18.53 8.46 -9.36
N ALA A 242 18.08 9.69 -9.61
CA ALA A 242 17.05 9.96 -10.60
C ALA A 242 17.67 10.10 -12.00
N SER A 243 16.91 9.78 -13.04
CA SER A 243 17.31 10.05 -14.45
C SER A 243 17.26 11.54 -14.82
N MET A 244 17.24 12.45 -13.84
CA MET A 244 17.12 13.90 -14.01
C MET A 244 17.78 14.68 -12.86
N ASN A 245 17.85 16.00 -13.01
CA ASN A 245 18.32 16.91 -11.96
C ASN A 245 17.25 17.17 -10.89
N VAL A 246 17.58 17.93 -9.85
CA VAL A 246 16.67 18.21 -8.71
C VAL A 246 15.42 18.99 -9.13
N GLU A 247 15.56 19.97 -10.00
CA GLU A 247 14.43 20.80 -10.44
C GLU A 247 13.43 19.96 -11.25
N ASP A 248 13.94 19.17 -12.18
CA ASP A 248 13.13 18.29 -13.02
C ASP A 248 12.51 17.14 -12.22
N LEU A 249 13.23 16.60 -11.23
CA LEU A 249 12.67 15.62 -10.29
C LEU A 249 11.48 16.18 -9.54
N ARG A 250 11.58 17.41 -9.02
CA ARG A 250 10.49 18.06 -8.27
C ARG A 250 9.23 18.27 -9.13
N LYS A 251 9.40 18.47 -10.45
CA LYS A 251 8.31 18.61 -11.43
C LYS A 251 7.71 17.27 -11.83
N ALA A 252 8.53 16.23 -11.95
CA ALA A 252 8.11 14.89 -12.35
C ALA A 252 7.45 14.10 -11.22
N TRP A 253 7.73 14.45 -9.96
CA TRP A 253 7.09 13.87 -8.78
C TRP A 253 5.57 14.13 -8.79
N PRO A 254 4.70 13.12 -8.57
CA PRO A 254 4.95 11.85 -7.89
C PRO A 254 5.16 10.62 -8.79
N PHE A 255 5.37 10.80 -10.10
CA PHE A 255 5.46 9.70 -11.08
C PHE A 255 4.21 8.80 -11.11
N ASP A 256 3.03 9.41 -11.20
CA ASP A 256 1.71 8.80 -11.12
C ASP A 256 1.16 8.22 -12.44
N GLY A 257 1.91 8.38 -13.53
CA GLY A 257 1.55 7.93 -14.87
C GLY A 257 2.19 6.60 -15.30
N LEU A 258 1.97 6.25 -16.57
CA LEU A 258 2.57 5.10 -17.24
C LEU A 258 3.65 5.57 -18.24
N VAL A 259 4.70 4.76 -18.45
CA VAL A 259 5.75 5.03 -19.44
C VAL A 259 5.29 4.81 -20.89
N ALA A 260 4.17 4.11 -21.08
CA ALA A 260 3.55 3.83 -22.37
C ALA A 260 2.02 3.91 -22.24
N PRO A 261 1.27 4.00 -23.36
CA PRO A 261 -0.19 4.06 -23.32
C PRO A 261 -0.78 2.93 -22.48
N GLU A 262 -1.83 3.26 -21.72
CA GLU A 262 -2.55 2.31 -20.88
C GLU A 262 -2.94 1.07 -21.70
N PRO A 263 -2.84 -0.15 -21.13
CA PRO A 263 -3.33 -1.34 -21.81
C PRO A 263 -4.79 -1.16 -22.22
N GLU A 264 -5.11 -1.55 -23.45
CA GLU A 264 -6.51 -1.63 -23.86
C GLU A 264 -7.26 -2.52 -22.86
N PRO A 265 -8.45 -2.11 -22.41
CA PRO A 265 -9.24 -2.92 -21.50
C PRO A 265 -9.38 -4.32 -22.08
N LEU A 266 -9.03 -5.34 -21.30
CA LEU A 266 -9.35 -6.71 -21.67
C LEU A 266 -10.86 -6.74 -21.95
N PRO A 267 -11.30 -7.27 -23.10
CA PRO A 267 -12.71 -7.31 -23.41
C PRO A 267 -13.43 -8.03 -22.27
N ASP A 268 -14.35 -7.31 -21.62
CA ASP A 268 -15.09 -7.81 -20.47
C ASP A 268 -15.67 -9.18 -20.81
N ALA A 269 -15.41 -10.19 -19.97
CA ALA A 269 -15.96 -11.51 -20.16
C ALA A 269 -17.51 -11.45 -20.25
N GLY A 270 -18.14 -10.52 -19.53
CA GLY A 270 -19.56 -10.20 -19.66
C GLY A 270 -19.92 -9.67 -21.05
N ALA A 271 -19.16 -8.72 -21.59
CA ALA A 271 -19.32 -8.21 -22.95
C ALA A 271 -19.06 -9.26 -24.04
N LEU A 272 -18.09 -10.17 -23.85
CA LEU A 272 -17.83 -11.29 -24.76
C LEU A 272 -18.96 -12.32 -24.71
N ILE A 273 -19.45 -12.67 -23.52
CA ILE A 273 -20.60 -13.56 -23.34
C ILE A 273 -21.86 -12.92 -23.93
N ALA A 274 -22.06 -11.62 -23.74
CA ALA A 274 -23.17 -10.87 -24.32
C ALA A 274 -23.09 -10.88 -25.85
N LYS A 275 -21.90 -10.63 -26.42
CA LYS A 275 -21.65 -10.67 -27.86
C LYS A 275 -21.89 -12.05 -28.46
N VAL A 276 -21.41 -13.12 -27.82
CA VAL A 276 -21.69 -14.51 -28.23
C VAL A 276 -23.20 -14.79 -28.14
N GLY A 277 -23.87 -14.28 -27.10
CA GLY A 277 -25.32 -14.39 -26.95
C GLY A 277 -26.10 -13.66 -28.06
N GLU A 278 -25.64 -12.49 -28.49
CA GLU A 278 -26.22 -11.74 -29.61
C GLU A 278 -25.97 -12.41 -30.96
N GLU A 279 -24.75 -12.89 -31.21
CA GLU A 279 -24.40 -13.63 -32.42
C GLU A 279 -25.20 -14.94 -32.54
N ALA A 280 -25.36 -15.67 -31.42
CA ALA A 280 -26.20 -16.87 -31.37
C ALA A 280 -27.68 -16.58 -31.64
N ARG A 281 -28.21 -15.47 -31.11
CA ARG A 281 -29.59 -15.02 -31.41
C ARG A 281 -29.75 -14.63 -32.88
N GLY A 282 -28.76 -13.97 -33.47
CA GLY A 282 -28.73 -13.62 -34.89
C GLY A 282 -28.76 -14.85 -35.79
N ALA A 283 -27.97 -15.87 -35.46
CA ALA A 283 -27.94 -17.14 -36.20
C ALA A 283 -29.29 -17.89 -36.12
N VAL A 284 -29.92 -17.92 -34.93
CA VAL A 284 -31.25 -18.53 -34.75
C VAL A 284 -32.32 -17.77 -35.52
N ALA A 285 -32.26 -16.43 -35.56
CA ALA A 285 -33.18 -15.61 -36.32
C ALA A 285 -33.03 -15.82 -37.84
N ALA A 286 -31.80 -15.96 -38.32
CA ALA A 286 -31.53 -16.27 -39.73
C ALA A 286 -32.11 -17.64 -40.14
N ILE A 287 -31.90 -18.66 -39.31
CA ILE A 287 -32.52 -19.99 -39.53
C ILE A 287 -34.06 -19.89 -39.50
N GLY A 288 -34.62 -19.10 -38.59
CA GLY A 288 -36.06 -18.87 -38.51
C GLY A 288 -36.63 -18.19 -39.77
N GLN A 289 -35.88 -17.29 -40.40
CA GLN A 289 -36.26 -16.67 -41.67
C GLN A 289 -36.18 -17.64 -42.85
N ASP A 290 -35.16 -18.51 -42.88
CA ASP A 290 -35.03 -19.57 -43.90
C ASP A 290 -36.16 -20.60 -43.80
N VAL A 291 -36.54 -20.98 -42.57
CA VAL A 291 -37.68 -21.88 -42.30
C VAL A 291 -39.01 -21.21 -42.68
N ALA A 292 -39.19 -19.93 -42.37
CA ALA A 292 -40.39 -19.19 -42.77
C ALA A 292 -40.48 -19.00 -44.29
N ALA A 293 -39.35 -18.85 -44.99
CA ALA A 293 -39.30 -18.77 -46.45
C ALA A 293 -39.66 -20.10 -47.15
N LEU A 294 -39.41 -21.24 -46.48
CA LEU A 294 -39.81 -22.58 -46.94
C LEU A 294 -41.30 -22.88 -46.75
N VAL A 295 -42.00 -22.12 -45.90
CA VAL A 295 -43.44 -22.24 -45.66
C VAL A 295 -44.17 -21.07 -46.32
N LYS A 296 -44.32 -21.10 -47.65
CA LYS A 296 -45.32 -20.25 -48.33
C LYS A 296 -46.68 -20.95 -48.35
N PRO A 297 -47.78 -20.25 -48.04
CA PRO A 297 -49.11 -20.86 -48.01
C PRO A 297 -49.65 -20.93 -49.44
N ASN A 298 -49.59 -22.11 -50.06
CA ASN A 298 -50.44 -22.43 -51.19
C ASN A 298 -51.50 -23.42 -50.72
N GLY A 299 -52.75 -22.97 -50.80
CA GLY A 299 -53.89 -23.62 -50.18
C GLY A 299 -54.35 -24.91 -50.86
N ALA A 300 -55.01 -25.76 -50.08
CA ALA A 300 -56.17 -26.55 -50.45
C ALA A 300 -56.70 -27.25 -49.18
N GLN A 301 -58.01 -27.26 -48.99
CA GLN A 301 -58.67 -28.07 -47.97
C GLN A 301 -58.54 -29.57 -48.30
N ALA A 302 -58.29 -30.40 -47.29
CA ALA A 302 -58.73 -31.79 -47.26
C ALA A 302 -58.75 -32.30 -45.81
N GLY A 303 -59.87 -32.88 -45.40
CA GLY A 303 -59.98 -33.62 -44.14
C GLY A 303 -59.24 -34.95 -44.20
N GLY A 304 -58.91 -35.49 -43.03
CA GLY A 304 -58.35 -36.82 -42.90
C GLY A 304 -57.67 -37.02 -41.54
N GLU A 305 -58.09 -38.07 -40.84
CA GLU A 305 -57.60 -38.52 -39.54
C GLU A 305 -56.07 -38.59 -39.44
N THR A 306 -55.53 -38.21 -38.29
CA THR A 306 -54.12 -38.44 -37.94
C THR A 306 -53.99 -39.73 -37.11
N VAL A 307 -53.54 -40.80 -37.76
CA VAL A 307 -52.92 -41.99 -37.14
C VAL A 307 -51.47 -41.63 -36.74
N PRO A 308 -50.94 -42.11 -35.60
CA PRO A 308 -49.83 -41.47 -34.91
C PRO A 308 -48.46 -41.82 -35.53
N GLY A 309 -47.67 -40.78 -35.82
CA GLY A 309 -46.28 -40.87 -36.25
C GLY A 309 -45.34 -40.36 -35.17
N THR A 310 -44.50 -41.27 -34.70
CA THR A 310 -43.47 -41.12 -33.66
C THR A 310 -42.50 -39.96 -33.93
N LEU A 311 -42.64 -38.86 -33.19
CA LEU A 311 -41.59 -37.88 -32.82
C LEU A 311 -42.12 -36.69 -31.98
N ALA A 312 -43.41 -36.68 -31.60
CA ALA A 312 -44.01 -35.67 -30.73
C ALA A 312 -44.17 -36.13 -29.27
N ALA A 313 -43.09 -36.62 -28.64
CA ALA A 313 -43.10 -37.09 -27.25
C ALA A 313 -41.96 -36.51 -26.38
N ALA A 314 -41.42 -35.33 -26.71
CA ALA A 314 -40.42 -34.67 -25.87
C ALA A 314 -40.77 -33.23 -25.44
N TYR A 315 -41.85 -32.64 -25.93
CA TYR A 315 -42.29 -31.31 -25.51
C TYR A 315 -43.80 -31.30 -25.24
N GLY A 316 -44.17 -31.67 -24.02
CA GLY A 316 -45.46 -31.27 -23.46
C GLY A 316 -45.46 -29.76 -23.19
N PRO A 317 -46.63 -29.10 -23.10
CA PRO A 317 -46.71 -27.67 -22.89
C PRO A 317 -46.16 -27.33 -21.49
N ALA A 318 -44.93 -26.83 -21.43
CA ALA A 318 -44.38 -26.27 -20.22
C ALA A 318 -44.97 -24.86 -20.03
N THR A 319 -46.06 -24.78 -19.27
CA THR A 319 -46.43 -23.55 -18.58
C THR A 319 -45.36 -23.27 -17.53
N HIS A 320 -44.28 -22.59 -17.92
CA HIS A 320 -43.34 -22.05 -16.95
C HIS A 320 -43.96 -20.79 -16.33
N ALA A 321 -44.14 -20.81 -15.01
CA ALA A 321 -44.40 -19.60 -14.25
C ALA A 321 -43.23 -18.62 -14.46
N LEU A 322 -43.55 -17.35 -14.66
CA LEU A 322 -42.57 -16.26 -14.72
C LEU A 322 -41.73 -16.28 -13.44
N ILE A 323 -40.45 -16.61 -13.58
CA ILE A 323 -39.49 -16.56 -12.49
C ILE A 323 -39.14 -15.09 -12.26
N ASP A 324 -39.51 -14.56 -11.10
CA ASP A 324 -39.11 -13.22 -10.66
C ASP A 324 -37.68 -13.29 -10.08
N PRO A 325 -36.67 -12.74 -10.76
CA PRO A 325 -35.27 -12.84 -10.34
C PRO A 325 -35.01 -12.14 -9.00
N LEU A 326 -35.81 -11.14 -8.61
CA LEU A 326 -35.68 -10.49 -7.31
C LEU A 326 -36.17 -11.38 -6.18
N LYS A 327 -37.20 -12.20 -6.43
CA LYS A 327 -37.71 -13.15 -5.45
C LYS A 327 -36.71 -14.29 -5.20
N LEU A 328 -36.04 -14.75 -6.27
CA LEU A 328 -35.01 -15.78 -6.17
C LEU A 328 -33.80 -15.30 -5.36
N LEU A 329 -33.32 -14.08 -5.60
CA LEU A 329 -32.23 -13.48 -4.82
C LEU A 329 -32.60 -13.26 -3.34
N THR A 330 -33.86 -12.92 -3.07
CA THR A 330 -34.34 -12.74 -1.70
C THR A 330 -34.48 -14.08 -0.96
N GLU A 331 -34.91 -15.13 -1.66
CA GLU A 331 -35.01 -16.50 -1.12
C GLU A 331 -33.63 -17.12 -0.88
N THR A 332 -32.65 -16.92 -1.79
CA THR A 332 -31.26 -17.36 -1.60
C THR A 332 -30.58 -16.64 -0.43
N ALA A 333 -30.77 -15.31 -0.30
CA ALA A 333 -30.24 -14.56 0.83
C ALA A 333 -30.87 -14.95 2.18
N LEU A 334 -32.12 -15.43 2.17
CA LEU A 334 -32.80 -15.97 3.36
C LEU A 334 -32.34 -17.41 3.71
N GLU A 335 -31.97 -18.21 2.71
CA GLU A 335 -31.39 -19.54 2.92
C GLU A 335 -29.97 -19.47 3.48
N GLU A 336 -29.08 -18.61 2.92
CA GLU A 336 -27.73 -18.40 3.45
C GLU A 336 -27.72 -17.93 4.92
N LYS A 337 -28.73 -17.14 5.29
CA LYS A 337 -28.90 -16.67 6.68
C LYS A 337 -29.41 -17.77 7.63
N LYS A 338 -30.11 -18.79 7.12
CA LYS A 338 -30.56 -19.97 7.88
C LYS A 338 -29.46 -21.01 8.05
N THR A 339 -28.57 -21.18 7.08
CA THR A 339 -27.42 -22.11 7.18
C THR A 339 -26.33 -21.61 8.13
N ALA A 340 -26.29 -20.30 8.43
CA ALA A 340 -25.37 -19.72 9.40
C ALA A 340 -25.71 -19.98 10.88
N GLU A 341 -26.88 -20.56 11.20
CA GLU A 341 -27.34 -20.75 12.59
C GLU A 341 -27.18 -22.19 13.14
N HIS A 342 -26.70 -23.18 12.36
CA HIS A 342 -26.45 -24.54 12.85
C HIS A 342 -25.17 -25.19 12.26
N PRO A 343 -24.17 -25.59 13.08
CA PRO A 343 -22.95 -26.24 12.59
C PRO A 343 -23.11 -27.77 12.56
N ALA A 344 -22.70 -28.43 11.47
CA ALA A 344 -22.53 -29.89 11.41
C ALA A 344 -21.47 -30.27 10.34
N PRO A 345 -20.88 -31.48 10.36
CA PRO A 345 -19.50 -31.68 10.77
C PRO A 345 -18.55 -32.12 9.65
N ILE A 346 -17.27 -32.09 10.01
CA ILE A 346 -16.07 -32.44 9.24
C ILE A 346 -16.15 -33.81 8.55
N LEU A 347 -15.70 -33.87 7.29
CA LEU A 347 -15.17 -35.07 6.65
C LEU A 347 -13.73 -34.79 6.21
N SER A 348 -12.79 -35.37 6.94
CA SER A 348 -11.36 -35.37 6.69
C SER A 348 -10.98 -36.76 6.21
N ALA A 349 -10.35 -36.88 5.04
CA ALA A 349 -9.23 -37.81 4.80
C ALA A 349 -8.68 -37.73 3.37
N VAL A 350 -7.34 -37.74 3.32
CA VAL A 350 -6.42 -38.18 2.25
C VAL A 350 -5.60 -37.06 1.61
N THR A 351 -4.56 -36.63 2.34
CA THR A 351 -3.15 -36.70 1.93
C THR A 351 -2.28 -36.51 3.19
N GLN A 352 -1.77 -37.60 3.74
CA GLN A 352 -0.71 -37.55 4.76
C GLN A 352 0.62 -37.34 4.05
N GLY A 353 1.13 -36.11 4.12
CA GLY A 353 2.53 -35.77 3.90
C GLY A 353 2.93 -34.84 5.04
N ALA A 354 4.02 -35.15 5.73
CA ALA A 354 4.52 -34.30 6.81
C ALA A 354 4.80 -32.89 6.27
N LYS A 355 4.06 -31.90 6.77
CA LYS A 355 4.37 -30.49 6.54
C LYS A 355 5.61 -30.15 7.36
N THR A 356 6.78 -30.33 6.78
CA THR A 356 7.97 -29.59 7.21
C THR A 356 7.85 -28.20 6.59
N GLU A 357 7.68 -27.19 7.43
CA GLU A 357 7.82 -25.79 7.05
C GLU A 357 9.19 -25.57 6.38
N PRO A 358 9.27 -24.96 5.18
CA PRO A 358 10.54 -24.42 4.72
C PRO A 358 10.92 -23.25 5.63
N ALA A 359 12.16 -23.27 6.11
CA ALA A 359 12.72 -22.22 6.95
C ALA A 359 12.65 -20.85 6.23
N PRO A 360 12.38 -19.76 6.97
CA PRO A 360 12.37 -18.41 6.42
C PRO A 360 13.73 -18.05 5.80
N PRO A 361 13.79 -17.34 4.66
CA PRO A 361 15.05 -16.80 4.17
C PRO A 361 15.54 -15.70 5.11
N ALA A 362 16.70 -15.95 5.73
CA ALA A 362 17.53 -15.00 6.46
C ALA A 362 16.84 -14.17 7.55
N ASP A 363 16.45 -14.83 8.64
CA ASP A 363 16.36 -14.19 9.94
C ASP A 363 17.71 -13.53 10.30
N ARG A 364 17.73 -12.20 10.37
CA ARG A 364 18.50 -11.54 11.44
C ARG A 364 17.66 -11.62 12.71
N PRO A 365 18.25 -11.85 13.88
CA PRO A 365 17.50 -12.13 15.10
C PRO A 365 16.56 -10.96 15.43
N VAL A 366 15.27 -11.27 15.56
CA VAL A 366 14.24 -10.38 16.09
C VAL A 366 14.63 -10.02 17.52
N ALA A 367 15.00 -8.77 17.72
CA ALA A 367 15.37 -8.27 19.03
C ALA A 367 14.15 -8.08 19.93
N GLY A 368 14.36 -8.36 21.22
CA GLY A 368 13.33 -8.31 22.25
C GLY A 368 12.84 -6.91 22.62
N PRO A 369 11.92 -6.81 23.61
CA PRO A 369 11.24 -5.58 24.01
C PRO A 369 12.14 -4.39 24.37
N ALA A 370 13.43 -4.61 24.66
CA ALA A 370 14.42 -3.57 24.91
C ALA A 370 14.67 -2.62 23.71
N GLN A 371 14.53 -3.10 22.46
CA GLN A 371 14.68 -2.23 21.28
C GLN A 371 13.44 -1.35 21.01
N ALA A 372 12.28 -1.72 21.55
CA ALA A 372 11.06 -0.92 21.44
C ALA A 372 11.10 0.34 22.34
N ILE A 373 11.84 0.27 23.44
CA ILE A 373 12.14 1.45 24.29
C ILE A 373 13.21 2.33 23.61
N GLY A 374 14.17 1.71 22.90
CA GLY A 374 15.17 2.42 22.10
C GLY A 374 14.56 3.22 20.95
N THR A 375 13.48 2.74 20.33
CA THR A 375 12.79 3.43 19.22
C THR A 375 12.03 4.68 19.66
N ILE A 376 11.45 4.67 20.86
CA ILE A 376 10.84 5.88 21.45
C ILE A 376 11.91 6.91 21.80
N GLY A 377 13.07 6.46 22.31
CA GLY A 377 14.22 7.33 22.58
C GLY A 377 14.78 7.96 21.30
N GLN A 378 14.92 7.17 20.25
CA GLN A 378 15.42 7.62 18.94
C GLN A 378 14.45 8.60 18.26
N LEU A 379 13.13 8.37 18.36
CA LEU A 379 12.13 9.33 17.90
C LEU A 379 12.23 10.67 18.64
N ARG A 380 12.44 10.63 19.96
CA ARG A 380 12.63 11.84 20.78
C ARG A 380 13.84 12.65 20.32
N GLU A 381 14.94 11.99 19.98
CA GLU A 381 16.15 12.62 19.44
C GLU A 381 15.91 13.20 18.03
N GLU A 382 15.26 12.45 17.14
CA GLU A 382 14.89 12.92 15.79
C GLU A 382 13.98 14.14 15.85
N MET A 383 12.98 14.14 16.75
CA MET A 383 12.08 15.26 16.98
C MET A 383 12.78 16.48 17.60
N GLN A 384 13.78 16.27 18.47
CA GLN A 384 14.58 17.35 19.04
C GLN A 384 15.47 18.02 17.98
N ALA A 385 16.12 17.23 17.13
CA ALA A 385 16.97 17.76 16.06
C ALA A 385 16.19 18.67 15.10
N VAL A 386 14.96 18.31 14.74
CA VAL A 386 14.11 19.16 13.89
C VAL A 386 13.60 20.41 14.62
N ARG A 387 13.30 20.29 15.92
CA ARG A 387 12.94 21.46 16.73
C ARG A 387 14.04 22.50 16.76
N GLU A 388 15.30 22.07 16.86
CA GLU A 388 16.47 22.95 16.81
C GLU A 388 16.60 23.63 15.45
N ILE A 389 16.47 22.86 14.35
CA ILE A 389 16.48 23.39 12.97
C ILE A 389 15.41 24.48 12.78
N LEU A 390 14.18 24.24 13.24
CA LEU A 390 13.07 25.19 13.14
C LEU A 390 13.18 26.38 14.09
N SER A 391 14.03 26.29 15.12
CA SER A 391 14.24 27.36 16.10
C SER A 391 15.37 28.32 15.74
N ASP A 392 16.32 27.89 14.92
CA ASP A 392 17.47 28.70 14.48
C ASP A 392 17.10 29.75 13.41
N GLU A 393 15.93 29.66 12.77
CA GLU A 393 15.39 30.71 11.88
C GLU A 393 14.74 31.89 12.65
N LYS A 394 15.37 32.37 13.74
CA LYS A 394 14.99 33.66 14.36
C LYS A 394 15.81 34.80 13.77
N VAL A 395 15.13 35.45 12.82
CA VAL A 395 15.39 36.75 12.20
C VAL A 395 15.89 37.80 13.21
N GLU A 396 17.08 38.33 12.95
CA GLU A 396 17.48 39.68 13.38
C GLU A 396 16.64 40.73 12.65
N GLY A 397 16.12 41.73 13.37
CA GLY A 397 15.89 43.06 12.80
C GLY A 397 14.45 43.59 12.71
N ASP A 398 14.08 44.27 13.80
CA ASP A 398 13.37 45.56 13.86
C ASP A 398 11.84 45.67 13.75
N THR A 399 11.39 46.57 14.62
CA THR A 399 10.08 46.96 15.09
C THR A 399 9.43 47.99 14.18
N THR A 400 8.12 47.86 13.92
CA THR A 400 7.14 48.97 14.04
C THR A 400 5.71 48.46 13.85
N MET A 401 4.82 48.89 14.75
CA MET A 401 3.40 48.55 14.78
C MET A 401 2.56 49.42 13.85
N THR A 402 1.62 48.80 13.12
CA THR A 402 0.23 49.30 12.96
C THR A 402 -0.68 48.22 12.35
N THR A 403 -1.93 48.13 12.82
CA THR A 403 -3.05 47.33 12.27
C THR A 403 -4.36 48.07 12.61
N PRO A 404 -5.56 47.71 12.08
CA PRO A 404 -5.90 46.78 10.99
C PRO A 404 -7.00 47.26 10.01
N ALA A 405 -7.19 46.55 8.89
CA ALA A 405 -8.52 46.24 8.31
C ALA A 405 -8.43 45.06 7.33
N ALA A 406 -9.51 44.26 7.28
CA ALA A 406 -9.55 42.85 6.91
C ALA A 406 -9.70 42.53 5.41
N SER A 407 -9.11 41.41 4.97
CA SER A 407 -9.73 40.45 4.03
C SER A 407 -8.93 39.12 4.00
N THR A 408 -9.63 38.02 4.30
CA THR A 408 -9.43 36.62 3.86
C THR A 408 -8.02 36.16 3.45
N ALA A 409 -7.34 35.38 4.31
CA ALA A 409 -6.05 34.74 4.02
C ALA A 409 -5.86 33.44 4.85
N PRO A 410 -4.96 32.53 4.42
CA PRO A 410 -4.90 31.12 4.81
C PRO A 410 -4.33 30.91 6.23
N VAL A 411 -4.55 29.71 6.77
CA VAL A 411 -4.10 29.25 8.10
C VAL A 411 -2.64 29.68 8.33
N LYS A 412 -2.44 30.66 9.23
CA LYS A 412 -1.14 31.27 9.49
C LYS A 412 -0.27 30.30 10.28
N GLY A 413 1.03 30.26 10.00
CA GLY A 413 2.01 29.35 10.62
C GLY A 413 2.10 29.33 12.16
N ALA A 414 1.41 30.23 12.86
CA ALA A 414 1.23 30.17 14.31
C ALA A 414 0.22 29.08 14.75
N GLU A 415 -0.86 28.85 13.98
CA GLU A 415 -1.81 27.76 14.25
C GLU A 415 -1.21 26.39 13.96
N LEU A 416 -0.38 26.28 12.92
CA LEU A 416 0.38 25.06 12.61
C LEU A 416 1.38 24.72 13.72
N LYS A 417 2.09 25.72 14.26
CA LYS A 417 2.99 25.56 15.41
C LYS A 417 2.23 25.13 16.68
N SER A 418 1.03 25.65 16.92
CA SER A 418 0.19 25.25 18.05
C SER A 418 -0.29 23.80 17.90
N ARG A 419 -0.66 23.40 16.69
CA ARG A 419 -1.11 22.04 16.37
C ARG A 419 0.02 21.01 16.45
N ILE A 420 1.22 21.39 16.04
CA ILE A 420 2.46 20.62 16.25
C ILE A 420 2.72 20.49 17.76
N LEU A 421 2.57 21.55 18.55
CA LEU A 421 2.75 21.49 20.00
C LEU A 421 1.73 20.55 20.69
N GLU A 422 0.48 20.53 20.22
CA GLU A 422 -0.55 19.62 20.72
C GLU A 422 -0.30 18.16 20.33
N LEU A 423 0.15 17.90 19.09
CA LEU A 423 0.59 16.58 18.65
C LEU A 423 1.81 16.10 19.45
N MET A 424 2.78 16.99 19.71
CA MET A 424 3.95 16.72 20.55
C MET A 424 3.53 16.38 22.00
N LYS A 425 2.56 17.09 22.56
CA LYS A 425 2.04 16.83 23.90
C LYS A 425 1.26 15.52 23.97
N ALA A 426 0.49 15.20 22.93
CA ALA A 426 -0.23 13.93 22.83
C ALA A 426 0.74 12.73 22.73
N ALA A 427 1.82 12.86 21.96
CA ALA A 427 2.87 11.86 21.85
C ALA A 427 3.63 11.67 23.19
N GLU A 428 3.96 12.74 23.90
CA GLU A 428 4.64 12.68 25.20
C GLU A 428 3.76 12.05 26.29
N THR A 429 2.46 12.38 26.31
CA THR A 429 1.51 11.80 27.28
C THR A 429 1.25 10.31 27.03
N ALA A 430 1.36 9.85 25.77
CA ALA A 430 1.28 8.43 25.43
C ALA A 430 2.53 7.64 25.88
N VAL A 431 3.68 8.32 26.01
CA VAL A 431 4.97 7.73 26.41
C VAL A 431 5.14 7.69 27.95
N GLU A 432 4.64 8.68 28.69
CA GLU A 432 4.73 8.73 30.16
C GLU A 432 3.86 7.70 30.89
N GLY A 433 2.95 7.00 30.19
CA GLY A 433 2.08 5.96 30.75
C GLY A 433 2.74 4.60 31.00
N VAL A 434 4.05 4.45 30.71
CA VAL A 434 4.79 3.18 30.86
C VAL A 434 5.69 3.27 32.11
N PRO A 435 5.43 2.51 33.19
CA PRO A 435 6.35 2.45 34.32
C PRO A 435 7.67 1.80 33.88
N GLY A 436 8.78 2.52 34.04
CA GLY A 436 10.12 1.97 33.87
C GLY A 436 10.46 0.96 34.97
N ASP A 437 11.03 -0.17 34.56
CA ASP A 437 11.44 -1.27 35.43
C ASP A 437 12.39 -0.79 36.55
N LYS A 438 12.01 -1.10 37.81
CA LYS A 438 12.96 -1.21 38.92
C LYS A 438 13.39 -2.67 39.06
N PRO A 439 14.61 -2.96 39.56
CA PRO A 439 15.11 -4.32 39.67
C PRO A 439 14.25 -5.15 40.63
N VAL A 440 13.95 -6.38 40.22
CA VAL A 440 13.16 -7.36 40.96
C VAL A 440 13.95 -7.84 42.19
N GLU A 441 13.40 -7.60 43.39
CA GLU A 441 13.72 -8.35 44.60
C GLU A 441 12.49 -9.15 45.03
N GLU A 442 12.69 -10.42 45.36
CA GLU A 442 11.66 -11.39 45.73
C GLU A 442 10.91 -11.00 47.02
N LYS A 443 9.57 -11.06 47.01
CA LYS A 443 8.74 -11.49 48.16
C LYS A 443 7.28 -11.81 47.79
N LYS A 444 6.72 -12.73 48.58
CA LYS A 444 5.46 -13.50 48.47
C LYS A 444 4.15 -12.68 48.66
N PRO A 445 2.96 -13.28 48.36
CA PRO A 445 1.72 -12.55 48.04
C PRO A 445 0.80 -12.36 49.25
N GLU A 446 0.12 -11.21 49.32
CA GLU A 446 -1.08 -10.84 50.12
C GLU A 446 -1.29 -9.33 49.86
N GLU A 447 -2.45 -8.67 49.82
CA GLU A 447 -3.85 -8.92 50.12
C GLU A 447 -4.62 -7.75 49.46
N ARG A 448 -5.89 -7.99 49.10
CA ARG A 448 -6.81 -7.08 48.44
C ARG A 448 -7.11 -5.82 49.28
N ALA A 449 -7.05 -4.61 48.70
CA ALA A 449 -7.63 -3.39 49.29
C ALA A 449 -8.14 -2.41 48.22
N GLU A 450 -9.19 -1.69 48.60
CA GLU A 450 -10.20 -1.07 47.75
C GLU A 450 -9.86 0.37 47.31
N LEU A 451 -10.38 0.70 46.12
CA LEU A 451 -10.88 1.99 45.62
C LEU A 451 -10.76 3.25 46.51
N SER A 452 -10.11 4.29 45.96
CA SER A 452 -10.67 5.65 45.97
C SER A 452 -10.25 6.43 44.71
N ALA A 453 -11.21 6.99 43.99
CA ALA A 453 -11.01 7.80 42.78
C ALA A 453 -11.42 9.26 43.08
N PRO A 454 -10.67 10.30 42.64
CA PRO A 454 -11.15 11.67 42.71
C PRO A 454 -12.06 11.98 41.52
N ARG A 455 -13.24 12.52 41.85
CA ARG A 455 -14.21 13.11 40.93
C ARG A 455 -13.61 14.35 40.25
N GLY A 456 -13.33 14.27 38.96
CA GLY A 456 -12.93 15.45 38.16
C GLY A 456 -13.07 15.31 36.64
N GLY A 457 -13.39 14.13 36.10
CA GLY A 457 -13.32 13.86 34.66
C GLY A 457 -14.55 14.20 33.82
N TRP A 458 -15.64 14.73 34.39
CA TRP A 458 -16.91 14.86 33.67
C TRP A 458 -17.08 16.18 32.91
N THR A 459 -16.30 17.22 33.21
CA THR A 459 -16.44 18.54 32.58
C THR A 459 -15.54 18.77 31.35
N ILE A 460 -14.61 17.86 31.05
CA ILE A 460 -13.66 17.99 29.93
C ILE A 460 -14.10 17.20 28.67
N LEU A 461 -15.13 16.35 28.79
CA LEU A 461 -15.55 15.47 27.69
C LEU A 461 -16.66 16.05 26.79
N SER A 462 -17.16 17.25 27.10
CA SER A 462 -18.20 17.91 26.30
C SER A 462 -17.65 18.64 25.07
N SER A 463 -16.35 18.94 25.02
CA SER A 463 -15.70 19.71 23.94
C SER A 463 -15.10 18.87 22.80
N PHE A 464 -15.02 17.55 22.92
CA PHE A 464 -14.43 16.68 21.90
C PHE A 464 -15.42 16.24 20.83
N ALA A 465 -14.95 16.10 19.59
CA ALA A 465 -15.69 15.54 18.46
C ALA A 465 -16.02 14.05 18.69
N ALA A 466 -17.05 13.54 18.01
CA ALA A 466 -17.58 12.20 18.25
C ALA A 466 -16.56 11.06 17.98
N SER A 467 -15.55 11.30 17.14
CA SER A 467 -14.44 10.37 16.87
C SER A 467 -13.47 10.26 18.05
N GLU A 468 -13.13 11.37 18.68
CA GLU A 468 -12.20 11.45 19.81
C GLU A 468 -12.78 10.79 21.08
N ARG A 469 -14.11 10.88 21.26
CA ARG A 469 -14.80 10.16 22.34
C ARG A 469 -14.77 8.64 22.14
N ARG A 470 -14.79 8.14 20.89
CA ARG A 470 -14.66 6.70 20.59
C ARG A 470 -13.27 6.19 20.90
N VAL A 471 -12.23 6.96 20.58
CA VAL A 471 -10.83 6.65 20.91
C VAL A 471 -10.62 6.59 22.43
N ALA A 472 -11.12 7.59 23.17
CA ALA A 472 -11.05 7.58 24.64
C ALA A 472 -11.85 6.43 25.29
N THR A 473 -12.95 6.00 24.65
CA THR A 473 -13.73 4.83 25.08
C THR A 473 -13.00 3.52 24.78
N ALA A 474 -12.31 3.43 23.63
CA ALA A 474 -11.45 2.30 23.28
C ALA A 474 -10.26 2.15 24.25
N PHE A 475 -9.69 3.27 24.73
CA PHE A 475 -8.66 3.28 25.78
C PHE A 475 -9.16 2.84 27.17
N ARG A 476 -10.46 2.94 27.47
CA ARG A 476 -11.05 2.44 28.72
C ARG A 476 -11.46 0.98 28.66
N ALA A 477 -11.75 0.45 27.47
CA ALA A 477 -12.16 -0.94 27.27
C ALA A 477 -10.99 -1.94 27.28
N THR A 478 -9.75 -1.44 27.38
CA THR A 478 -8.51 -2.24 27.36
C THR A 478 -7.75 -2.24 28.69
N ARG A 479 -8.36 -1.77 29.79
CA ARG A 479 -7.84 -1.95 31.15
C ARG A 479 -8.46 -3.15 31.86
#